data_AF-A0A450VJ49-F1
#
_entry.id   AF-A0A450VJ49-F1
#
_cell.length_a   1.000
_cell.length_b   1.000
_cell.length_c   1.000
_cell.angle_alpha   90.00
_cell.angle_beta   90.00
_cell.angle_gamma   90.00
#
_symmetry.space_group_name_H-M   'P 1'
#
loop_
_entity.id
_entity.type
_entity.pdbx_description
1 polymer ?
#
loop_
_entity_poly.entity_id
_entity_poly.type
_entity_poly.pdbx_seq_one_letter_code
_entity_poly.pdbx_strand_id
1 'polypeptide(L)'
;MFRGKFKIWPLKIYRYKEAVDEGGIESQLNKDRRAPNLKNRVDERTEAAVVQHAIDYPAHGQARTSNQLRKQGIFVSWSGVRSIWLRHNLACFKKRLRALEEKIAKEGIILTEAQVTVLERKKHDDQVSGEIETEHPGYLGSQDTFYVGTLKGVRRIYQQTLVDTYSKVAF
;
A
#
# COMPACT_ATOMS: atom_id res chain seq x y z
N MET A 1 8.97 39.67 -23.16
CA MET A 1 10.29 39.00 -23.16
C MET A 1 10.71 38.76 -21.70
N PHE A 2 10.30 37.65 -21.10
CA PHE A 2 10.63 37.33 -19.70
C PHE A 2 12.03 36.69 -19.63
N ARG A 3 13.05 37.48 -19.27
CA ARG A 3 14.39 36.96 -18.94
C ARG A 3 14.44 36.61 -17.44
N GLY A 4 13.95 35.43 -17.09
CA GLY A 4 14.17 34.86 -15.76
C GLY A 4 15.64 34.53 -15.56
N LYS A 5 16.37 35.32 -14.78
CA LYS A 5 17.73 34.99 -14.36
C LYS A 5 17.67 33.87 -13.32
N PHE A 6 17.89 32.63 -13.75
CA PHE A 6 18.12 31.52 -12.83
C PHE A 6 19.43 31.77 -12.08
N LYS A 7 19.36 31.97 -10.75
CA LYS A 7 20.55 32.10 -9.89
C LYS A 7 21.17 30.72 -9.66
N ILE A 8 22.05 30.31 -10.56
CA ILE A 8 22.88 29.12 -10.38
C ILE A 8 24.29 29.61 -10.05
N TRP A 9 24.81 29.25 -8.88
CA TRP A 9 26.15 29.67 -8.44
C TRP A 9 27.23 29.01 -9.30
N PRO A 10 28.34 29.70 -9.65
CA PRO A 10 29.38 29.15 -10.54
C PRO A 10 29.93 27.79 -10.08
N LEU A 11 30.17 27.62 -8.78
CA LEU A 11 30.63 26.34 -8.22
C LEU A 11 29.63 25.19 -8.39
N LYS A 12 28.32 25.46 -8.45
CA LYS A 12 27.32 24.43 -8.76
C LYS A 12 27.42 23.98 -10.21
N ILE A 13 27.80 24.86 -11.13
CA ILE A 13 27.93 24.55 -12.56
C ILE A 13 29.12 23.60 -12.78
N TYR A 14 30.27 23.89 -12.17
CA TYR A 14 31.45 23.02 -12.27
C TYR A 14 31.20 21.65 -11.62
N ARG A 15 30.55 21.58 -10.45
CA ARG A 15 30.12 20.31 -9.85
C ARG A 15 29.14 19.51 -10.71
N TYR A 16 28.25 20.18 -11.43
CA TYR A 16 27.33 19.50 -12.35
C TYR A 16 28.07 18.98 -13.57
N LYS A 17 29.05 19.74 -14.08
CA LYS A 17 29.89 19.34 -15.21
C LYS A 17 30.74 18.11 -14.86
N GLU A 18 31.45 18.14 -13.73
CA GLU A 18 32.20 16.98 -13.22
C GLU A 18 31.28 15.76 -13.02
N ALA A 19 30.08 15.96 -12.46
CA ALA A 19 29.12 14.86 -12.27
C ALA A 19 28.53 14.31 -13.58
N VAL A 20 28.43 15.14 -14.63
CA VAL A 20 28.05 14.69 -15.98
C VAL A 20 29.17 13.86 -16.59
N ASP A 21 30.41 14.30 -16.42
CA ASP A 21 31.61 13.65 -16.95
C ASP A 21 31.91 12.29 -16.25
N GLU A 22 31.57 12.15 -14.96
CA GLU A 22 31.82 10.93 -14.17
C GLU A 22 30.69 9.88 -14.21
N GLY A 23 29.45 10.24 -14.57
CA GLY A 23 28.34 9.27 -14.49
C GLY A 23 26.96 9.75 -14.96
N GLY A 24 26.88 10.85 -15.70
CA GLY A 24 25.63 11.38 -16.24
C GLY A 24 24.67 11.97 -15.20
N ILE A 25 23.74 12.82 -15.66
CA ILE A 25 22.73 13.52 -14.85
C ILE A 25 21.81 12.54 -14.11
N GLU A 26 21.60 11.35 -14.68
CA GLU A 26 20.73 10.30 -14.14
C GLU A 26 21.22 9.75 -12.79
N SER A 27 22.53 9.77 -12.52
CA SER A 27 23.13 9.35 -11.25
C SER A 27 22.64 10.16 -10.04
N GLN A 28 22.10 11.37 -10.26
CA GLN A 28 21.60 12.24 -9.20
C GLN A 28 20.08 12.19 -9.03
N LEU A 29 19.34 11.69 -10.02
CA LEU A 29 17.88 11.54 -9.92
C LEU A 29 17.48 10.44 -8.92
N ASN A 30 18.33 9.42 -8.78
CA ASN A 30 18.14 8.27 -7.88
C ASN A 30 19.26 8.15 -6.84
N LYS A 31 19.67 9.25 -6.19
CA LYS A 31 20.41 9.09 -4.93
C LYS A 31 19.46 8.53 -3.89
N ASP A 32 19.58 7.23 -3.63
CA ASP A 32 18.80 6.52 -2.62
C ASP A 32 18.69 7.34 -1.35
N ARG A 33 17.43 7.52 -0.90
CA ARG A 33 17.12 8.22 0.34
C ARG A 33 17.85 7.49 1.46
N ARG A 34 18.71 8.21 2.20
CA ARG A 34 19.45 7.79 3.42
C ARG A 34 19.39 6.29 3.71
N ALA A 35 20.50 5.58 3.50
CA ALA A 35 20.65 4.19 3.87
C ALA A 35 20.31 3.96 5.37
N PRO A 36 19.70 2.82 5.74
CA PRO A 36 19.35 2.52 7.13
C PRO A 36 20.58 2.58 8.04
N ASN A 37 20.52 3.42 9.09
CA ASN A 37 21.60 3.48 10.07
C ASN A 37 21.51 2.29 11.03
N LEU A 38 22.41 1.32 10.87
CA LEU A 38 22.50 0.11 11.69
C LEU A 38 22.74 0.41 13.18
N LYS A 39 23.35 1.56 13.52
CA LYS A 39 23.62 1.94 14.92
C LYS A 39 22.35 2.29 15.71
N ASN A 40 21.28 2.69 15.03
CA ASN A 40 19.98 2.99 15.66
C ASN A 40 19.04 1.78 15.62
N ARG A 41 19.56 0.58 15.32
CA ARG A 41 18.75 -0.62 15.22
C ARG A 41 18.36 -1.09 16.61
N VAL A 42 17.08 -1.43 16.75
CA VAL A 42 16.56 -2.08 17.94
C VAL A 42 17.17 -3.49 18.00
N ASP A 43 17.41 -3.99 19.21
CA ASP A 43 17.92 -5.33 19.46
C ASP A 43 17.18 -6.40 18.63
N GLU A 44 17.92 -7.39 18.12
CA GLU A 44 17.39 -8.41 17.21
C GLU A 44 16.27 -9.24 17.84
N ARG A 45 16.37 -9.55 19.14
CA ARG A 45 15.31 -10.27 19.87
C ARG A 45 14.01 -9.47 19.88
N THR A 46 14.13 -8.16 20.05
CA THR A 46 12.99 -7.25 20.07
C THR A 46 12.39 -7.11 18.67
N GLU A 47 13.23 -7.04 17.64
CA GLU A 47 12.79 -6.99 16.25
C GLU A 47 12.05 -8.27 15.85
N ALA A 48 12.58 -9.44 16.20
CA ALA A 48 11.96 -10.74 15.97
C ALA A 48 10.60 -10.86 16.68
N ALA A 49 10.50 -10.44 17.95
CA ALA A 49 9.23 -10.48 18.68
C ALA A 49 8.15 -9.58 18.04
N VAL A 50 8.54 -8.41 17.53
CA VAL A 50 7.61 -7.50 16.83
C VAL A 50 7.11 -8.10 15.52
N VAL A 51 8.00 -8.76 14.76
CA VAL A 51 7.65 -9.44 13.50
C VAL A 51 6.73 -10.63 13.78
N GLN A 52 7.09 -11.46 14.75
CA GLN A 52 6.31 -12.63 15.14
C GLN A 52 4.91 -12.24 15.60
N HIS A 53 4.78 -11.25 16.49
CA HIS A 53 3.48 -10.74 16.92
C HIS A 53 2.66 -10.16 15.75
N ALA A 54 3.30 -9.58 14.73
CA ALA A 54 2.58 -9.05 13.56
C ALA A 54 1.98 -10.14 12.67
N ILE A 55 2.59 -11.34 12.66
CA ILE A 55 2.09 -12.51 11.95
C ILE A 55 1.02 -13.22 12.78
N ASP A 56 1.24 -13.36 14.09
CA ASP A 56 0.29 -14.03 14.99
C ASP A 56 -1.02 -13.24 15.12
N TYR A 57 -0.93 -11.91 15.22
CA TYR A 57 -2.07 -11.01 15.37
C TYR A 57 -2.05 -9.89 14.31
N PRO A 58 -2.35 -10.20 13.03
CA PRO A 58 -2.26 -9.23 11.94
C PRO A 58 -3.23 -8.05 12.11
N ALA A 59 -4.35 -8.23 12.81
CA ALA A 59 -5.32 -7.15 13.07
C ALA A 59 -4.82 -6.10 14.08
N HIS A 60 -3.81 -6.39 14.91
CA HIS A 60 -3.36 -5.47 15.95
C HIS A 60 -2.63 -4.26 15.36
N GLY A 61 -3.09 -3.04 15.66
CA GLY A 61 -2.39 -1.82 15.25
C GLY A 61 -1.08 -1.58 16.04
N GLN A 62 -0.27 -0.62 15.60
CA GLN A 62 1.05 -0.30 16.18
C GLN A 62 1.00 -0.06 17.70
N ALA A 63 0.00 0.70 18.17
CA ALA A 63 -0.20 0.98 19.59
C ALA A 63 -0.58 -0.28 20.38
N ARG A 64 -1.46 -1.13 19.81
CA ARG A 64 -1.88 -2.38 20.47
C ARG A 64 -0.71 -3.36 20.56
N THR A 65 0.04 -3.54 19.49
CA THR A 65 1.26 -4.37 19.47
C THR A 65 2.28 -3.89 20.49
N SER A 66 2.55 -2.57 20.55
CA SER A 66 3.45 -2.00 21.57
C SER A 66 3.01 -2.33 23.00
N ASN A 67 1.71 -2.21 23.29
CA ASN A 67 1.18 -2.50 24.62
C ASN A 67 1.23 -3.98 24.99
N GLN A 68 0.97 -4.89 24.04
CA GLN A 68 1.06 -6.33 24.31
C GLN A 68 2.51 -6.79 24.50
N LEU A 69 3.44 -6.27 23.69
CA LEU A 69 4.86 -6.55 23.88
C LEU A 69 5.36 -6.02 25.24
N ARG A 70 4.88 -4.86 25.70
CA ARG A 70 5.19 -4.36 27.05
C ARG A 70 4.76 -5.31 28.15
N LYS A 71 3.59 -5.96 28.03
CA LYS A 71 3.14 -6.98 29.00
C LYS A 71 4.03 -8.22 29.01
N GLN A 72 4.69 -8.52 27.90
CA GLN A 72 5.68 -9.60 27.78
C GLN A 72 7.09 -9.16 28.21
N GLY A 73 7.25 -7.95 28.75
CA GLY A 73 8.54 -7.40 29.18
C GLY A 73 9.38 -6.77 28.05
N ILE A 74 8.82 -6.63 26.85
CA ILE A 74 9.51 -6.08 25.68
C ILE A 74 9.08 -4.62 25.49
N PHE A 75 10.00 -3.69 25.77
CA PHE A 75 9.72 -2.25 25.69
C PHE A 75 10.04 -1.68 24.32
N VAL A 76 9.01 -1.51 23.48
CA VAL A 76 9.11 -0.83 22.18
C VAL A 76 8.02 0.21 22.07
N SER A 77 8.33 1.37 21.49
CA SER A 77 7.34 2.40 21.20
C SER A 77 6.51 2.04 19.97
N TRP A 78 5.27 2.52 19.88
CA TRP A 78 4.43 2.44 18.67
C TRP A 78 5.14 2.87 17.37
N SER A 79 5.95 3.94 17.41
CA SER A 79 6.75 4.41 16.28
C SER A 79 7.89 3.44 15.95
N GLY A 80 8.53 2.85 16.96
CA GLY A 80 9.51 1.79 16.80
C GLY A 80 8.93 0.55 16.11
N VAL A 81 7.72 0.13 16.53
CA VAL A 81 6.97 -0.96 15.88
C VAL A 81 6.75 -0.66 14.39
N ARG A 82 6.32 0.56 14.05
CA ARG A 82 6.14 0.95 12.64
C ARG A 82 7.45 0.91 11.85
N SER A 83 8.54 1.42 12.41
CA SER A 83 9.85 1.42 11.76
C SER A 83 10.36 -0.02 11.52
N ILE A 84 10.05 -0.95 12.42
CA ILE A 84 10.32 -2.39 12.22
C ILE A 84 9.44 -2.92 11.08
N TRP A 85 8.13 -2.68 11.12
CA TRP A 85 7.22 -3.17 10.07
C TRP A 85 7.54 -2.64 8.68
N LEU A 86 7.99 -1.40 8.53
CA LEU A 86 8.39 -0.84 7.24
C LEU A 86 9.59 -1.61 6.64
N ARG A 87 10.53 -2.04 7.48
CA ARG A 87 11.71 -2.80 7.06
C ARG A 87 11.37 -4.24 6.66
N HIS A 88 10.40 -4.85 7.35
CA HIS A 88 9.96 -6.22 7.09
C HIS A 88 8.78 -6.31 6.10
N ASN A 89 8.42 -5.20 5.44
CA ASN A 89 7.26 -5.13 4.55
C ASN A 89 5.91 -5.49 5.22
N LEU A 90 5.77 -5.29 6.52
CA LEU A 90 4.58 -5.58 7.34
C LEU A 90 3.77 -4.32 7.68
N ALA A 91 3.99 -3.23 6.94
CA ALA A 91 3.47 -1.91 7.30
C ALA A 91 1.94 -1.76 7.24
N CYS A 92 1.27 -2.61 6.47
CA CYS A 92 -0.19 -2.58 6.25
C CYS A 92 -0.82 -3.90 6.68
N PHE A 93 -2.11 -3.85 7.02
CA PHE A 93 -2.89 -5.04 7.38
C PHE A 93 -2.86 -6.12 6.28
N LYS A 94 -3.13 -5.75 5.01
CA LYS A 94 -3.04 -6.66 3.85
C LYS A 94 -1.69 -7.37 3.73
N LYS A 95 -0.59 -6.66 4.01
CA LYS A 95 0.77 -7.24 3.94
C LYS A 95 1.04 -8.21 5.09
N ARG A 96 0.56 -7.90 6.30
CA ARG A 96 0.66 -8.79 7.46
C ARG A 96 -0.18 -10.05 7.28
N LEU A 97 -1.35 -9.93 6.66
CA LEU A 97 -2.17 -11.08 6.35
C LEU A 97 -1.54 -11.97 5.29
N ARG A 98 -0.95 -11.38 4.23
CA ARG A 98 -0.17 -12.14 3.25
C ARG A 98 1.00 -12.88 3.90
N ALA A 99 1.70 -12.24 4.84
CA ALA A 99 2.77 -12.91 5.59
C ALA A 99 2.25 -14.09 6.44
N LEU A 100 1.04 -13.98 6.98
CA LEU A 100 0.37 -15.09 7.68
C LEU A 100 0.00 -16.22 6.69
N GLU A 101 -0.60 -15.91 5.54
CA GLU A 101 -0.92 -16.87 4.49
C GLU A 101 0.34 -17.62 3.99
N GLU A 102 1.44 -16.90 3.75
CA GLU A 102 2.73 -17.48 3.36
C GLU A 102 3.31 -18.39 4.46
N LYS A 103 3.12 -18.05 5.74
CA LYS A 103 3.57 -18.89 6.86
C LYS A 103 2.73 -20.18 6.95
N ILE A 104 1.41 -20.08 6.77
CA ILE A 104 0.51 -21.25 6.73
C ILE A 104 0.90 -22.18 5.59
N ALA A 105 1.17 -21.64 4.40
CA ALA A 105 1.54 -22.44 3.23
C ALA A 105 2.88 -23.19 3.40
N LYS A 106 3.83 -22.62 4.15
CA LYS A 106 5.15 -23.23 4.41
C LYS A 106 5.14 -24.24 5.54
N GLU A 107 4.48 -23.91 6.65
CA GLU A 107 4.61 -24.67 7.90
C GLU A 107 3.37 -25.53 8.22
N GLY A 108 2.24 -25.32 7.53
CA GLY A 108 1.01 -26.09 7.77
C GLY A 108 0.44 -25.90 9.17
N ILE A 109 0.54 -24.69 9.74
CA ILE A 109 0.19 -24.41 11.14
C ILE A 109 -1.32 -24.46 11.36
N ILE A 110 -1.73 -24.98 12.53
CA ILE A 110 -3.09 -24.89 13.04
C ILE A 110 -3.37 -23.44 13.47
N LEU A 111 -4.36 -22.82 12.82
CA LEU A 111 -4.75 -21.45 13.08
C LEU A 111 -5.35 -21.27 14.48
N THR A 112 -5.01 -20.17 15.12
CA THR A 112 -5.70 -19.73 16.35
C THR A 112 -7.04 -19.08 16.02
N GLU A 113 -7.99 -19.12 16.96
CA GLU A 113 -9.33 -18.52 16.80
C GLU A 113 -9.25 -17.04 16.36
N ALA A 114 -8.34 -16.27 16.96
CA ALA A 114 -8.10 -14.88 16.59
C ALA A 114 -7.64 -14.70 15.13
N GLN A 115 -6.92 -15.66 14.55
CA GLN A 115 -6.52 -15.63 13.14
C GLN A 115 -7.66 -16.02 12.22
N VAL A 116 -8.49 -16.99 12.62
CA VAL A 116 -9.70 -17.40 11.87
C VAL A 116 -10.67 -16.24 11.74
N THR A 117 -11.00 -15.54 12.83
CA THR A 117 -11.90 -14.37 12.80
C THR A 117 -11.40 -13.28 11.86
N VAL A 118 -10.08 -13.11 11.76
CA VAL A 118 -9.47 -12.10 10.88
C VAL A 118 -9.57 -12.50 9.40
N LEU A 119 -9.40 -13.78 9.09
CA LEU A 119 -9.59 -14.31 7.73
C LEU A 119 -11.05 -14.25 7.30
N GLU A 120 -11.99 -14.58 8.19
CA GLU A 120 -13.43 -14.45 7.95
C GLU A 120 -13.83 -13.00 7.70
N ARG A 121 -13.33 -12.07 8.51
CA ARG A 121 -13.59 -10.65 8.32
C ARG A 121 -13.09 -10.16 6.97
N LYS A 122 -11.89 -10.58 6.52
CA LYS A 122 -11.41 -10.26 5.17
C LYS A 122 -12.33 -10.82 4.09
N LYS A 123 -12.74 -12.09 4.20
CA LYS A 123 -13.66 -12.69 3.22
C LYS A 123 -14.96 -11.88 3.10
N HIS A 124 -15.46 -11.38 4.23
CA HIS A 124 -16.64 -10.54 4.23
C HIS A 124 -16.37 -9.14 3.65
N ASP A 125 -15.26 -8.51 4.01
CA ASP A 125 -14.84 -7.21 3.45
C ASP A 125 -14.64 -7.29 1.93
N ASP A 126 -14.06 -8.38 1.42
CA ASP A 126 -13.87 -8.63 -0.02
C ASP A 126 -15.22 -8.84 -0.74
N GLN A 127 -16.19 -9.55 -0.12
CA GLN A 127 -17.56 -9.68 -0.63
C GLN A 127 -18.33 -8.35 -0.65
N VAL A 128 -18.14 -7.50 0.38
CA VAL A 128 -18.82 -6.20 0.51
C VAL A 128 -18.19 -5.14 -0.40
N SER A 129 -16.91 -5.28 -0.75
CA SER A 129 -16.20 -4.38 -1.67
C SER A 129 -16.77 -4.39 -3.11
N GLY A 130 -17.76 -5.25 -3.40
CA GLY A 130 -18.50 -5.20 -4.65
C GLY A 130 -17.70 -5.63 -5.88
N GLU A 131 -16.65 -6.43 -5.70
CA GLU A 131 -16.01 -7.11 -6.82
C GLU A 131 -16.96 -8.23 -7.27
N ILE A 132 -17.86 -7.88 -8.19
CA ILE A 132 -18.81 -8.84 -8.73
C ILE A 132 -18.03 -9.81 -9.61
N GLU A 133 -17.95 -11.07 -9.18
CA GLU A 133 -17.35 -12.13 -9.98
C GLU A 133 -18.15 -12.27 -11.28
N THR A 134 -17.45 -12.07 -12.40
CA THR A 134 -18.00 -12.24 -13.74
C THR A 134 -17.13 -13.22 -14.50
N GLU A 135 -17.76 -14.20 -15.15
CA GLU A 135 -17.03 -15.33 -15.75
C GLU A 135 -16.68 -15.09 -17.23
N HIS A 136 -17.51 -14.35 -17.95
CA HIS A 136 -17.33 -14.06 -19.38
C HIS A 136 -18.01 -12.75 -19.81
N PRO A 137 -17.67 -12.17 -20.98
CA PRO A 137 -18.39 -11.01 -21.52
C PRO A 137 -19.89 -11.31 -21.66
N GLY A 138 -20.74 -10.33 -21.40
CA GLY A 138 -22.20 -10.44 -21.44
C GLY A 138 -22.83 -11.12 -20.22
N TYR A 139 -22.03 -11.54 -19.23
CA TYR A 139 -22.53 -12.17 -18.01
C TYR A 139 -23.32 -11.19 -17.12
N LEU A 140 -22.79 -9.98 -16.95
CA LEU A 140 -23.44 -8.92 -16.18
C LEU A 140 -23.10 -7.55 -16.77
N GLY A 141 -24.11 -6.69 -16.89
CA GLY A 141 -23.96 -5.31 -17.30
C GLY A 141 -24.39 -4.36 -16.19
N SER A 142 -23.61 -3.31 -15.97
CA SER A 142 -24.00 -2.16 -15.16
C SER A 142 -24.68 -1.14 -16.07
N GLN A 143 -25.97 -0.88 -15.85
CA GLN A 143 -26.72 0.12 -16.60
C GLN A 143 -26.88 1.39 -15.79
N ASP A 144 -26.62 2.53 -16.42
CA ASP A 144 -26.77 3.82 -15.78
C ASP A 144 -27.44 4.86 -16.69
N THR A 145 -28.16 5.82 -16.09
CA THR A 145 -28.87 6.87 -16.82
C THR A 145 -28.42 8.25 -16.34
N PHE A 146 -27.81 9.01 -17.26
CA PHE A 146 -27.30 10.35 -16.98
C PHE A 146 -28.12 11.43 -17.68
N TYR A 147 -28.50 12.47 -16.96
CA TYR A 147 -29.11 13.65 -17.57
C TYR A 147 -28.05 14.47 -18.30
N VAL A 148 -28.25 14.70 -19.60
CA VAL A 148 -27.29 15.40 -20.47
C VAL A 148 -27.64 16.89 -20.59
N GLY A 149 -28.93 17.22 -20.66
CA GLY A 149 -29.36 18.60 -20.87
C GLY A 149 -30.76 18.71 -21.48
N THR A 150 -31.11 19.90 -21.95
CA THR A 150 -32.39 20.16 -22.64
C THR A 150 -32.12 20.82 -23.99
N LEU A 151 -32.63 20.21 -25.07
CA LEU A 151 -32.58 20.80 -26.42
C LEU A 151 -33.89 21.52 -26.76
N LYS A 152 -33.77 22.71 -27.34
CA LYS A 152 -34.91 23.49 -27.82
C LYS A 152 -35.65 22.71 -28.91
N GLY A 153 -36.94 22.46 -28.70
CA GLY A 153 -37.79 21.68 -29.60
C GLY A 153 -37.87 20.18 -29.31
N VAL A 154 -36.95 19.61 -28.51
CA VAL A 154 -36.92 18.16 -28.18
C VAL A 154 -37.27 17.90 -26.71
N ARG A 155 -36.92 18.84 -25.80
CA ARG A 155 -37.01 18.75 -24.33
C ARG A 155 -35.78 18.05 -23.70
N ARG A 156 -35.96 17.45 -22.51
CA ARG A 156 -34.89 16.86 -21.68
C ARG A 156 -34.31 15.62 -22.35
N ILE A 157 -32.98 15.51 -22.31
CA ILE A 157 -32.22 14.42 -22.89
C ILE A 157 -31.50 13.68 -21.77
N TYR A 158 -31.63 12.37 -21.82
CA TYR A 158 -30.96 11.44 -20.93
C TYR A 158 -30.13 10.49 -21.80
N GLN A 159 -28.88 10.28 -21.40
CA GLN A 159 -28.02 9.25 -21.97
C GLN A 159 -28.14 8.01 -21.12
N GLN A 160 -28.41 6.87 -21.76
CA GLN A 160 -28.28 5.57 -21.14
C GLN A 160 -26.93 4.99 -21.56
N THR A 161 -26.16 4.50 -20.60
CA THR A 161 -24.90 3.82 -20.85
C THR A 161 -24.98 2.45 -20.21
N LEU A 162 -24.61 1.41 -20.96
CA LEU A 162 -24.47 0.05 -20.44
C LEU A 162 -22.99 -0.33 -20.45
N VAL A 163 -22.44 -0.71 -19.29
CA VAL A 163 -21.05 -1.16 -19.18
C VAL A 163 -21.02 -2.64 -18.84
N ASP A 164 -20.36 -3.45 -19.67
CA ASP A 164 -20.11 -4.86 -19.37
C ASP A 164 -19.09 -4.98 -18.23
N THR A 165 -19.46 -5.63 -17.13
CA THR A 165 -18.62 -5.64 -15.91
C THR A 165 -17.40 -6.56 -16.03
N TYR A 166 -17.39 -7.48 -17.01
CA TYR A 166 -16.26 -8.35 -17.32
C TYR A 166 -15.23 -7.65 -18.22
N SER A 167 -15.65 -7.24 -19.42
CA SER A 167 -14.80 -6.64 -20.46
C SER A 167 -14.53 -5.15 -20.24
N LYS A 168 -15.30 -4.50 -19.36
CA LYS A 168 -15.23 -3.05 -19.07
C LYS A 168 -15.49 -2.18 -20.30
N VAL A 169 -16.23 -2.71 -21.27
CA VAL A 169 -16.65 -2.00 -22.50
C VAL A 169 -18.01 -1.36 -22.27
N ALA A 170 -18.18 -0.12 -22.72
CA ALA A 170 -19.41 0.65 -22.61
C ALA A 170 -20.14 0.76 -23.97
N PHE A 171 -21.47 0.69 -23.95
CA PHE A 171 -22.38 0.81 -25.08
C PHE A 171 -23.41 1.93 -24.83
#